data_AF-A0A2S6WUS2-F1
#
_entry.id   AF-A0A2S6WUS2-F1
#
_cell.length_a   1.000
_cell.length_b   1.000
_cell.length_c   1.000
_cell.angle_alpha   90.00
_cell.angle_beta   90.00
_cell.angle_gamma   90.00
#
_symmetry.space_group_name_H-M   'P 1'
#
loop_
_entity.id
_entity.type
_entity.pdbx_description
1 polymer ?
#
loop_
_entity_poly.entity_id
_entity_poly.type
_entity_poly.pdbx_seq_one_letter_code
_entity_poly.pdbx_strand_id
1 'polypeptide(L)'
;MPGAARESAPESASAALDRDKLFTARLHAARVRPYLATALFALHVVASRRVPTMGVDRYWRCYVSPGFVDRTPVEELAGVWVHEVSHLLRDHHGRSDRVAKERGLHGRGERLRMNIAADFEINDDVYGDGLARPEDVVEPGD
;
A
#
# COMPACT_ATOMS: atom_id res chain seq x y z
N MET A 1 46.02 0.91 -24.81
CA MET A 1 44.91 0.36 -24.02
C MET A 1 43.63 1.08 -24.43
N PRO A 2 42.75 0.48 -25.25
CA PRO A 2 41.45 1.06 -25.53
C PRO A 2 40.51 0.79 -24.34
N GLY A 3 39.79 1.82 -23.91
CA GLY A 3 38.85 1.75 -22.80
C GLY A 3 37.61 0.94 -23.17
N ALA A 4 37.24 0.00 -22.30
CA ALA A 4 35.98 -0.71 -22.39
C ALA A 4 34.82 0.27 -22.19
N ALA A 5 33.98 0.41 -23.22
CA ALA A 5 32.68 1.05 -23.09
C ALA A 5 31.87 0.27 -22.04
N ARG A 6 31.39 0.95 -21.00
CA ARG A 6 30.38 0.40 -20.10
C ARG A 6 29.13 0.18 -20.93
N GLU A 7 28.76 -1.07 -21.14
CA GLU A 7 27.41 -1.41 -21.61
C GLU A 7 26.42 -0.83 -20.60
N SER A 8 25.64 0.15 -21.06
CA SER A 8 24.46 0.60 -20.35
C SER A 8 23.50 -0.58 -20.26
N ALA A 9 23.23 -1.04 -19.03
CA ALA A 9 22.15 -1.98 -18.77
C ALA A 9 20.85 -1.45 -19.39
N PRO A 10 19.99 -2.32 -19.96
CA PRO A 10 18.78 -1.87 -20.61
C PRO A 10 17.95 -1.09 -19.59
N GLU A 11 17.61 0.16 -19.90
CA GLU A 11 16.54 0.87 -19.22
C GLU A 11 15.32 -0.06 -19.23
N SER A 12 14.94 -0.53 -18.05
CA SER A 12 13.80 -1.41 -17.85
C SER A 12 12.61 -0.84 -18.59
N ALA A 13 12.23 -1.50 -19.69
CA ALA A 13 11.03 -1.21 -20.42
C ALA A 13 9.87 -1.36 -19.43
N SER A 14 9.29 -0.22 -19.06
CA SER A 14 7.97 -0.03 -18.46
C SER A 14 7.12 -1.31 -18.36
N ALA A 15 7.34 -2.15 -17.34
CA ALA A 15 6.47 -3.30 -17.12
C ALA A 15 5.05 -2.77 -16.86
N ALA A 16 4.08 -3.27 -17.63
CA ALA A 16 2.68 -3.02 -17.39
C ALA A 16 2.29 -3.67 -16.04
N LEU A 17 1.30 -3.10 -15.35
CA LEU A 17 0.80 -3.67 -14.10
C LEU A 17 0.26 -5.08 -14.35
N ASP A 18 0.84 -6.09 -13.70
CA ASP A 18 0.32 -7.46 -13.66
C ASP A 18 -1.01 -7.49 -12.87
N ARG A 19 -2.11 -7.37 -13.62
CA ARG A 19 -3.46 -7.33 -13.05
C ARG A 19 -3.91 -8.68 -12.54
N ASP A 20 -3.47 -9.78 -13.16
CA ASP A 20 -3.90 -11.11 -12.78
C ASP A 20 -3.31 -11.47 -11.41
N LYS A 21 -2.02 -11.19 -11.19
CA LYS A 21 -1.39 -11.32 -9.88
C LYS A 21 -2.05 -10.41 -8.84
N LEU A 22 -2.23 -9.13 -9.17
CA LEU A 22 -2.83 -8.15 -8.27
C LEU A 22 -4.26 -8.53 -7.84
N PHE A 23 -5.09 -9.00 -8.77
CA PHE A 23 -6.47 -9.39 -8.47
C PHE A 23 -6.58 -10.78 -7.85
N THR A 24 -5.63 -11.68 -8.10
CA THR A 24 -5.49 -12.92 -7.32
C THR A 24 -5.25 -12.59 -5.86
N ALA A 25 -4.34 -11.66 -5.55
CA ALA A 25 -4.11 -11.20 -4.18
C ALA A 25 -5.35 -10.52 -3.57
N ARG A 26 -6.10 -9.73 -4.35
CA ARG A 26 -7.36 -9.13 -3.88
C ARG A 26 -8.41 -10.19 -3.53
N LEU A 27 -8.54 -11.23 -4.35
CA LEU A 27 -9.45 -12.35 -4.08
C LEU A 27 -9.00 -13.14 -2.84
N HIS A 28 -7.69 -13.35 -2.67
CA HIS A 28 -7.16 -13.97 -1.45
C HIS A 28 -7.50 -13.15 -0.21
N ALA A 29 -7.28 -11.83 -0.24
CA ALA A 29 -7.66 -10.92 0.84
C ALA A 29 -9.15 -11.02 1.18
N ALA A 30 -10.04 -11.05 0.17
CA ALA A 30 -11.48 -11.19 0.39
C ALA A 30 -11.88 -12.58 0.94
N ARG A 31 -11.13 -13.64 0.63
CA ARG A 31 -11.36 -14.98 1.22
C ARG A 31 -10.94 -15.04 2.69
N VAL A 32 -9.82 -14.40 3.01
CA VAL A 32 -9.25 -14.38 4.36
C VAL A 32 -9.97 -13.40 5.28
N ARG A 33 -10.50 -12.29 4.73
CA ARG A 33 -11.33 -11.30 5.44
C ARG A 33 -12.66 -11.07 4.71
N PRO A 34 -13.61 -12.03 4.74
CA PRO A 34 -14.87 -11.94 3.99
C PRO A 34 -15.70 -10.69 4.31
N TYR A 35 -15.64 -10.22 5.55
CA TYR A 35 -16.35 -9.01 5.98
C TYR A 35 -15.81 -7.72 5.33
N LEU A 36 -14.61 -7.74 4.73
CA LEU A 36 -14.04 -6.63 3.98
C LEU A 36 -14.30 -6.70 2.47
N ALA A 37 -14.92 -7.77 1.96
CA ALA A 37 -15.04 -8.02 0.52
C ALA A 37 -15.66 -6.84 -0.24
N THR A 38 -16.79 -6.30 0.23
CA THR A 38 -17.46 -5.15 -0.40
C THR A 38 -16.52 -3.95 -0.53
N ALA A 39 -15.73 -3.66 0.50
CA ALA A 39 -14.80 -2.53 0.50
C ALA A 39 -13.59 -2.80 -0.42
N LEU A 40 -13.02 -4.01 -0.38
CA LEU A 40 -11.92 -4.43 -1.24
C LEU A 40 -12.27 -4.33 -2.74
N PHE A 41 -13.50 -4.70 -3.11
CA PHE A 41 -13.98 -4.61 -4.49
C PHE A 41 -14.49 -3.22 -4.90
N ALA A 42 -14.71 -2.31 -3.94
CA ALA A 42 -15.01 -0.90 -4.23
C ALA A 42 -13.77 -0.07 -4.61
N LEU A 43 -12.56 -0.53 -4.27
CA LEU A 43 -11.30 0.15 -4.58
C LEU A 43 -11.01 0.20 -6.09
N HIS A 44 -10.82 1.41 -6.60
CA HIS A 44 -10.44 1.66 -8.00
C HIS A 44 -8.92 1.63 -8.18
N VAL A 45 -8.41 0.70 -8.98
CA VAL A 45 -6.96 0.55 -9.23
C VAL A 45 -6.47 1.61 -10.22
N VAL A 46 -5.43 2.35 -9.81
CA VAL A 46 -4.70 3.30 -10.64
C VAL A 46 -3.23 2.90 -10.69
N ALA A 47 -2.77 2.35 -11.81
CA ALA A 47 -1.34 2.07 -12.00
C ALA A 47 -0.53 3.37 -11.89
N SER A 48 0.48 3.40 -11.02
CA SER A 48 1.25 4.61 -10.71
C SER A 48 2.68 4.28 -10.31
N ARG A 49 3.66 4.88 -11.00
CA ARG A 49 5.09 4.83 -10.60
C ARG A 49 5.48 5.91 -9.59
N ARG A 50 4.55 6.75 -9.19
CA ARG A 50 4.80 7.85 -8.23
C ARG A 50 4.73 7.40 -6.78
N VAL A 51 4.20 6.20 -6.54
CA VAL A 51 4.18 5.55 -5.22
C VAL A 51 5.19 4.39 -5.22
N PRO A 52 5.88 4.15 -4.11
CA PRO A 52 6.89 3.07 -4.03
C PRO A 52 6.27 1.67 -3.95
N THR A 53 5.04 1.57 -3.41
CA THR A 53 4.31 0.34 -3.08
C THR A 53 2.86 0.43 -3.59
N MET A 54 1.88 0.39 -2.67
CA MET A 54 0.48 0.70 -2.88
C MET A 54 0.11 1.87 -1.96
N GLY A 55 -0.99 2.57 -2.27
CA GLY A 55 -1.47 3.66 -1.43
C GLY A 55 -2.86 4.10 -1.85
N VAL A 56 -3.71 4.50 -0.91
CA VAL A 56 -5.06 4.99 -1.19
C VAL A 56 -5.21 6.50 -1.00
N ASP A 57 -6.24 7.07 -1.63
CA ASP A 57 -6.75 8.39 -1.26
C ASP A 57 -8.22 8.35 -0.83
N ARG A 58 -8.69 9.47 -0.26
CA ARG A 58 -10.08 9.67 0.18
C ARG A 58 -11.17 9.43 -0.89
N TYR A 59 -10.80 9.27 -2.16
CA TYR A 59 -11.72 9.01 -3.27
C TYR A 59 -11.75 7.54 -3.68
N TRP A 60 -11.27 6.63 -2.82
CA TRP A 60 -11.26 5.18 -3.04
C TRP A 60 -10.40 4.73 -4.24
N ARG A 61 -9.43 5.57 -4.63
CA ARG A 61 -8.42 5.21 -5.62
C ARG A 61 -7.25 4.55 -4.90
N CYS A 62 -6.89 3.34 -5.32
CA CYS A 62 -5.69 2.64 -4.90
C CYS A 62 -4.63 2.80 -5.99
N TYR A 63 -3.59 3.58 -5.71
CA TYR A 63 -2.43 3.74 -6.57
C TYR A 63 -1.49 2.56 -6.38
N VAL A 64 -1.11 1.90 -7.47
CA VAL A 64 -0.35 0.65 -7.42
C VAL A 64 0.91 0.76 -8.26
N SER A 65 2.07 0.53 -7.65
CA SER A 65 3.36 0.44 -8.32
C SER A 65 3.54 -0.90 -9.03
N PRO A 66 3.69 -0.94 -10.37
CA PRO A 66 3.90 -2.20 -11.10
C PRO A 66 5.10 -2.99 -10.59
N GLY A 67 6.24 -2.31 -10.38
CA GLY A 67 7.44 -2.99 -9.88
C GLY A 67 7.30 -3.50 -8.45
N PHE A 68 6.37 -2.99 -7.65
CA PHE A 68 6.04 -3.57 -6.33
C PHE A 68 5.25 -4.84 -6.49
N VAL A 69 4.21 -4.82 -7.34
CA VAL A 69 3.45 -6.03 -7.66
C VAL A 69 4.34 -7.12 -8.23
N ASP A 70 5.30 -6.80 -9.09
CA ASP A 70 6.21 -7.79 -9.69
C ASP A 70 7.05 -8.52 -8.62
N ARG A 71 7.62 -7.77 -7.66
CA ARG A 71 8.55 -8.31 -6.65
C ARG A 71 7.87 -8.92 -5.41
N THR A 72 6.62 -8.57 -5.13
CA THR A 72 5.93 -8.98 -3.89
C THR A 72 5.11 -10.26 -4.11
N PRO A 73 5.22 -11.29 -3.26
CA PRO A 73 4.37 -12.48 -3.31
C PRO A 73 2.87 -12.18 -3.20
N VAL A 74 2.03 -13.08 -3.69
CA VAL A 74 0.56 -12.90 -3.69
C VAL A 74 0.01 -12.80 -2.26
N GLU A 75 0.58 -13.59 -1.35
CA GLU A 75 0.18 -13.68 0.05
C GLU A 75 0.48 -12.37 0.81
N GLU A 76 1.62 -11.75 0.52
CA GLU A 76 1.98 -10.43 1.05
C GLU A 76 1.13 -9.33 0.42
N LEU A 77 0.92 -9.35 -0.90
CA LEU A 77 0.03 -8.38 -1.57
C LEU A 77 -1.40 -8.41 -1.04
N ALA A 78 -1.87 -9.57 -0.58
CA ALA A 78 -3.17 -9.68 0.06
C ALA A 78 -3.22 -8.94 1.42
N GLY A 79 -2.14 -8.99 2.20
CA GLY A 79 -1.97 -8.17 3.40
C GLY A 79 -2.03 -6.68 3.06
N VAL A 80 -1.33 -6.26 2.01
CA VAL A 80 -1.35 -4.86 1.54
C VAL A 80 -2.75 -4.43 1.11
N TRP A 81 -3.54 -5.28 0.45
CA TRP A 81 -4.94 -4.97 0.14
C TRP A 81 -5.77 -4.67 1.39
N VAL A 82 -5.60 -5.47 2.44
CA VAL A 82 -6.29 -5.28 3.72
C VAL A 82 -5.79 -4.03 4.44
N HIS A 83 -4.48 -3.75 4.39
CA HIS A 83 -3.89 -2.51 4.92
C HIS A 83 -4.51 -1.27 4.26
N GLU A 84 -4.49 -1.22 2.93
CA GLU A 84 -4.96 -0.08 2.15
C GLU A 84 -6.46 0.18 2.32
N VAL A 85 -7.29 -0.87 2.36
CA VAL A 85 -8.73 -0.68 2.57
C VAL A 85 -9.03 -0.23 4.01
N SER A 86 -8.23 -0.66 4.99
CA SER A 86 -8.38 -0.25 6.38
C SER A 86 -8.16 1.26 6.58
N HIS A 87 -7.26 1.90 5.82
CA HIS A 87 -7.13 3.36 5.83
C HIS A 87 -8.44 4.09 5.48
N LEU A 88 -9.22 3.54 4.56
CA LEU A 88 -10.49 4.14 4.13
C LEU A 88 -11.61 3.85 5.12
N LEU A 89 -11.72 2.59 5.58
CA LEU A 89 -12.74 2.19 6.54
C LEU A 89 -12.60 2.90 7.88
N ARG A 90 -11.36 3.18 8.31
CA ARG A 90 -11.05 3.91 9.55
C ARG A 90 -11.02 5.43 9.37
N ASP A 91 -11.37 5.96 8.18
CA ASP A 91 -11.33 7.39 7.83
C ASP A 91 -9.99 8.05 8.23
N HIS A 92 -8.85 7.39 7.97
CA HIS A 92 -7.55 7.92 8.39
C HIS A 92 -7.28 9.29 7.78
N HIS A 93 -7.64 9.51 6.51
CA HIS A 93 -7.56 10.82 5.87
C HIS A 93 -8.35 11.91 6.60
N GLY A 94 -9.65 11.67 6.88
CA GLY A 94 -10.50 12.65 7.55
C GLY A 94 -10.11 12.87 9.01
N ARG A 95 -9.73 11.81 9.73
CA ARG A 95 -9.20 11.90 11.10
C ARG A 95 -7.92 12.73 11.16
N SER A 96 -6.97 12.49 10.25
CA SER A 96 -5.74 13.28 10.16
C SER A 96 -6.03 14.75 9.83
N ASP A 97 -6.98 15.04 8.94
CA ASP A 97 -7.40 16.41 8.64
C ASP A 97 -8.00 17.13 9.87
N ARG A 98 -8.84 16.44 10.66
CA ARG A 98 -9.40 16.99 11.90
C ARG A 98 -8.32 17.31 12.92
N VAL A 99 -7.41 16.36 13.17
CA VAL A 99 -6.28 16.56 14.10
C VAL A 99 -5.38 17.70 13.64
N ALA A 100 -5.08 17.78 12.34
CA ALA A 100 -4.27 18.85 11.79
C ALA A 100 -4.89 20.22 12.02
N LYS A 101 -6.21 20.34 11.80
CA LYS A 101 -6.95 21.57 12.05
C LYS A 101 -7.00 21.95 13.52
N GLU A 102 -7.34 21.01 14.40
CA GLU A 102 -7.47 21.23 15.84
C GLU A 102 -6.16 21.66 16.50
N ARG A 103 -5.04 21.13 16.00
CA ARG A 103 -3.71 21.36 16.58
C ARG A 103 -2.84 22.36 15.80
N GLY A 104 -3.37 22.98 14.75
CA GLY A 104 -2.61 23.92 13.90
C GLY A 104 -1.40 23.28 13.22
N LEU A 105 -1.48 22.01 12.85
CA LEU A 105 -0.38 21.25 12.24
C LEU A 105 -0.38 21.44 10.72
N HIS A 106 0.80 21.77 10.17
CA HIS A 106 0.95 22.14 8.77
C HIS A 106 2.20 21.51 8.13
N GLY A 107 2.16 21.38 6.82
CA GLY A 107 3.31 20.93 6.02
C GLY A 107 3.45 19.41 5.92
N ARG A 108 4.42 18.99 5.12
CA ARG A 108 4.63 17.58 4.75
C ARG A 108 5.06 16.71 5.92
N GLY A 109 5.85 17.26 6.85
CA GLY A 109 6.32 16.53 8.03
C GLY A 109 5.16 16.06 8.92
N GLU A 110 4.18 16.92 9.19
CA GLU A 110 3.01 16.55 9.98
C GLU A 110 2.13 15.51 9.27
N ARG A 111 1.98 15.65 7.94
CA ARG A 111 1.26 14.64 7.14
C ARG A 111 1.94 13.29 7.17
N LEU A 112 3.28 13.26 7.09
CA LEU A 112 4.05 12.04 7.21
C LEU A 112 3.88 11.39 8.59
N ARG A 113 3.99 12.16 9.69
CA ARG A 113 3.78 11.63 11.04
C ARG A 113 2.38 11.05 11.24
N MET A 114 1.36 11.72 10.69
CA MET A 114 -0.02 11.23 10.76
C MET A 114 -0.20 9.93 9.95
N ASN A 115 0.43 9.83 8.78
CA ASN A 115 0.40 8.60 8.00
C ASN A 115 1.11 7.45 8.72
N ILE A 116 2.30 7.69 9.30
CA ILE A 116 3.01 6.69 10.12
C ILE A 116 2.16 6.24 11.31
N ALA A 117 1.53 7.18 12.03
CA ALA A 117 0.66 6.83 13.15
C ALA A 117 -0.57 6.00 12.71
N ALA A 118 -1.12 6.29 11.53
CA ALA A 118 -2.20 5.53 10.93
C ALA A 118 -1.76 4.13 10.48
N ASP A 119 -0.52 3.97 10.03
CA ASP A 119 0.06 2.68 9.64
C ASP A 119 0.31 1.81 10.87
N PHE A 120 0.83 2.36 11.97
CA PHE A 120 1.00 1.63 13.23
C PHE A 120 -0.32 1.06 13.76
N GLU A 121 -1.38 1.86 13.69
CA GLU A 121 -2.74 1.46 14.08
C GLU A 121 -3.35 0.38 13.17
N ILE A 122 -2.80 0.15 11.98
CA ILE A 122 -3.27 -0.91 11.07
C ILE A 122 -2.36 -2.13 11.19
N ASN A 123 -1.05 -1.92 11.33
CA ASN A 123 -0.06 -2.99 11.44
C ASN A 123 -0.27 -3.88 12.66
N ASP A 124 -0.90 -3.37 13.72
CA ASP A 124 -1.17 -4.12 14.95
C ASP A 124 -2.25 -5.21 14.80
N ASP A 125 -3.14 -5.13 13.80
CA ASP A 125 -4.28 -6.05 13.64
C ASP A 125 -4.54 -6.57 12.21
N VAL A 126 -3.73 -6.19 11.22
CA VAL A 126 -3.89 -6.69 9.84
C VAL A 126 -3.43 -8.13 9.66
N TYR A 127 -2.29 -8.51 10.24
CA TYR A 127 -1.60 -9.76 9.91
C TYR A 127 -2.10 -10.97 10.72
N GLY A 128 -1.67 -12.17 10.32
CA GLY A 128 -2.13 -13.42 10.93
C GLY A 128 -3.44 -13.91 10.35
N ASP A 129 -3.94 -15.05 10.85
CA ASP A 129 -5.20 -15.67 10.41
C ASP A 129 -5.34 -15.77 8.88
N GLY A 130 -4.27 -16.17 8.19
CA GLY A 130 -4.24 -16.33 6.73
C GLY A 130 -3.60 -15.19 5.93
N LEU A 131 -3.11 -14.13 6.58
CA LEU A 131 -2.29 -13.08 5.96
C LEU A 131 -0.85 -13.14 6.47
N ALA A 132 0.10 -13.09 5.53
CA ALA A 132 1.53 -13.07 5.83
C ALA A 132 1.92 -11.76 6.53
N ARG A 133 2.75 -11.83 7.58
CA ARG A 133 3.37 -10.67 8.23
C ARG A 133 4.70 -10.37 7.53
N PRO A 134 4.86 -9.20 6.89
CA PRO A 134 6.16 -8.76 6.35
C PRO A 134 7.23 -8.65 7.46
N GLU A 135 8.49 -8.85 7.11
CA GLU A 135 9.61 -8.77 8.05
C GLU A 135 9.85 -7.35 8.60
N ASP A 136 9.46 -6.33 7.84
CA ASP A 136 9.67 -4.91 8.10
C ASP A 136 8.45 -4.19 8.69
N VAL A 137 7.46 -4.94 9.18
CA VAL A 137 6.31 -4.38 9.90
C VAL A 137 6.77 -3.72 11.18
N VAL A 138 6.29 -2.49 11.40
CA VAL A 138 6.50 -1.74 12.65
C VAL A 138 5.16 -1.53 13.35
N GLU A 139 5.12 -1.80 14.64
CA GLU A 139 3.96 -1.75 15.54
C GLU A 139 4.12 -0.58 16.54
N PRO A 140 3.04 -0.14 17.25
CA PRO A 140 3.10 0.98 18.19
C PRO A 140 4.13 0.86 19.34
N GLY A 141 4.66 -0.34 19.60
CA GLY A 141 5.56 -0.65 20.72
C GLY A 141 7.04 -0.83 20.36
N ASP A 142 7.40 -0.71 19.07
CA ASP A 142 8.78 -0.85 18.58
C ASP A 142 9.68 0.38 18.83
#